data_AF-A0A323V2Q1-F1
#
_entry.id   AF-A0A323V2Q1-F1
#
_cell.length_a   1.000
_cell.length_b   1.000
_cell.length_c   1.000
_cell.angle_alpha   90.00
_cell.angle_beta   90.00
_cell.angle_gamma   90.00
#
_symmetry.space_group_name_H-M   'P 1'
#
loop_
_entity.id
_entity.type
_entity.pdbx_description
1 polymer ?
#
loop_
_entity_poly.entity_id
_entity_poly.type
_entity_poly.pdbx_seq_one_letter_code
_entity_poly.pdbx_strand_id
1 'polypeptide(L)'
;MPVAELLQRHADAWRGATAHPFLAAVRDGAVPRAAFDTWLVQDARFVADLLRFQARLLARAPRPAQAVLAGGLVALVEELAWFEEQAAVRAL
;
A
#
# COMPACT_ATOMS: atom_id res chain seq x y z
N MET A 1 15.05 19.92 2.39
CA MET A 1 15.56 18.82 1.53
C MET A 1 14.48 18.51 0.51
N PRO A 2 14.79 18.53 -0.80
CA PRO A 2 13.85 18.20 -1.86
C PRO A 2 13.44 16.72 -1.84
N VAL A 3 12.17 16.43 -2.14
CA VAL A 3 11.64 15.05 -2.24
C VAL A 3 12.47 14.20 -3.22
N ALA A 4 12.96 14.80 -4.29
CA ALA A 4 13.76 14.14 -5.32
C ALA A 4 15.08 13.51 -4.80
N GLU A 5 15.62 14.01 -3.69
CA GLU A 5 16.89 13.53 -3.12
C GLU A 5 16.72 12.36 -2.15
N LEU A 6 15.50 12.08 -1.68
CA LEU A 6 15.23 11.07 -0.65
C LEU A 6 15.71 9.67 -1.07
N LEU A 7 15.47 9.29 -2.34
CA LEU A 7 15.82 7.96 -2.84
C LEU A 7 17.34 7.76 -2.90
N GLN A 8 18.08 8.79 -3.31
CA GLN A 8 19.55 8.73 -3.34
C GLN A 8 20.13 8.65 -1.93
N ARG A 9 19.56 9.43 -0.99
CA ARG A 9 20.01 9.46 0.40
C ARG A 9 19.76 8.14 1.14
N HIS A 10 18.68 7.44 0.79
CA HIS A 10 18.29 6.18 1.42
C HIS A 10 18.36 5.01 0.44
N ALA A 11 19.38 5.00 -0.41
CA ALA A 11 19.50 4.05 -1.52
C ALA A 11 19.41 2.58 -1.10
N ASP A 12 20.02 2.21 0.04
CA ASP A 12 19.99 0.82 0.51
C ASP A 12 18.62 0.42 1.03
N ALA A 13 17.94 1.30 1.78
CA ALA A 13 16.57 1.06 2.25
C ALA A 13 15.60 1.00 1.07
N TRP A 14 15.75 1.89 0.09
CA TRP A 14 14.97 1.87 -1.14
C TRP A 14 15.16 0.56 -1.90
N ARG A 15 16.42 0.15 -2.13
CA ARG A 15 16.74 -1.12 -2.79
C ARG A 15 16.13 -2.30 -2.03
N GLY A 16 16.26 -2.33 -0.70
CA GLY A 16 15.67 -3.38 0.15
C GLY A 16 14.15 -3.46 0.03
N ALA A 17 13.47 -2.32 -0.04
CA ALA A 17 12.02 -2.25 -0.21
C ALA A 17 11.56 -2.66 -1.62
N THR A 18 12.27 -2.24 -2.67
CA THR A 18 11.81 -2.43 -4.06
C THR A 18 12.38 -3.66 -4.76
N ALA A 19 13.40 -4.30 -4.19
CA ALA A 19 14.00 -5.54 -4.70
C ALA A 19 13.91 -6.70 -3.69
N HIS A 20 12.92 -6.65 -2.78
CA HIS A 20 12.71 -7.68 -1.78
C HIS A 20 12.41 -9.05 -2.42
N PRO A 21 12.88 -10.19 -1.86
CA PRO A 21 12.63 -11.53 -2.41
C PRO A 21 11.15 -11.86 -2.61
N PHE A 22 10.26 -11.29 -1.79
CA PHE A 22 8.81 -11.44 -1.98
C PHE A 22 8.36 -10.90 -3.36
N LEU A 23 8.84 -9.73 -3.78
CA LEU A 23 8.50 -9.14 -5.09
C LEU A 23 9.08 -9.97 -6.25
N ALA A 24 10.30 -10.49 -6.09
CA ALA A 24 10.89 -11.40 -7.07
C ALA A 24 10.06 -12.69 -7.20
N ALA A 25 9.64 -13.27 -6.08
CA ALA A 25 8.78 -14.44 -6.07
C ALA A 25 7.39 -14.16 -6.69
N VAL A 26 6.81 -12.97 -6.49
CA VAL A 26 5.55 -12.56 -7.16
C VAL A 26 5.75 -12.54 -8.67
N ARG A 27 6.81 -11.87 -9.15
CA ARG A 27 7.14 -11.81 -10.58
C ARG A 27 7.28 -13.20 -11.20
N ASP A 28 7.97 -14.09 -10.49
CA ASP A 28 8.31 -15.42 -11.00
C ASP A 28 7.18 -16.44 -10.76
N GLY A 29 6.06 -16.04 -10.15
CA GLY A 29 4.93 -16.94 -9.82
C GLY A 29 5.27 -17.98 -8.75
N ALA A 30 6.32 -17.75 -7.96
CA ALA A 30 6.91 -18.70 -7.02
C ALA A 30 6.54 -18.41 -5.55
N VAL A 31 5.65 -17.45 -5.27
CA VAL A 31 5.24 -17.12 -3.89
C VAL A 31 4.51 -18.32 -3.26
N PRO A 32 4.96 -18.81 -2.09
CA PRO A 32 4.19 -19.81 -1.36
C PRO A 32 2.81 -19.28 -0.99
N ARG A 33 1.76 -20.10 -1.13
CA ARG A 33 0.37 -19.69 -0.84
C ARG A 33 0.22 -19.01 0.52
N ALA A 34 0.80 -19.60 1.57
CA ALA A 34 0.73 -19.06 2.93
C ALA A 34 1.41 -17.69 3.08
N ALA A 35 2.50 -17.44 2.34
CA ALA A 35 3.17 -16.14 2.35
C ALA A 35 2.32 -15.07 1.66
N PHE A 36 1.65 -15.42 0.55
CA PHE A 36 0.69 -14.52 -0.08
C PHE A 36 -0.53 -14.26 0.81
N ASP A 37 -1.09 -15.29 1.43
CA ASP A 37 -2.24 -15.16 2.36
C ASP A 37 -1.88 -14.24 3.55
N THR A 38 -0.65 -14.38 4.07
CA THR A 38 -0.13 -13.51 5.12
C THR A 38 -0.02 -12.06 4.64
N TRP A 39 0.56 -11.84 3.45
CA TRP A 39 0.66 -10.50 2.87
C TRP A 39 -0.74 -9.89 2.71
N LEU A 40 -1.68 -10.60 2.10
CA LEU A 40 -3.04 -10.11 1.83
C LEU A 40 -3.75 -9.66 3.12
N VAL A 41 -3.70 -10.51 4.15
CA VAL A 41 -4.36 -10.27 5.44
C VAL A 41 -3.69 -9.12 6.22
N GLN A 42 -2.37 -8.99 6.15
CA GLN A 42 -1.66 -7.90 6.83
C GLN A 42 -1.80 -6.58 6.09
N ASP A 43 -1.75 -6.60 4.76
CA ASP A 43 -1.84 -5.38 3.95
C ASP A 43 -3.24 -4.77 4.02
N ALA A 44 -4.30 -5.57 4.11
CA ALA A 44 -5.65 -5.06 4.39
C ALA A 44 -5.73 -4.24 5.69
N ARG A 45 -5.04 -4.67 6.76
CA ARG A 45 -4.96 -3.90 8.02
C ARG A 45 -4.18 -2.61 7.83
N PHE A 46 -3.05 -2.68 7.12
CA PHE A 46 -2.25 -1.52 6.78
C PHE A 46 -3.04 -0.48 5.99
N VAL A 47 -3.76 -0.90 4.94
CA VAL A 47 -4.60 -0.04 4.10
C VAL A 47 -5.75 0.58 4.89
N ALA A 48 -6.38 -0.16 5.80
CA ALA A 48 -7.40 0.39 6.69
C ALA A 48 -6.86 1.53 7.56
N ASP A 49 -5.63 1.41 8.08
CA ASP A 49 -4.98 2.47 8.83
C ASP A 49 -4.49 3.61 7.93
N LEU A 50 -4.03 3.30 6.72
CA LEU A 50 -3.64 4.29 5.71
C LEU A 50 -4.83 5.18 5.31
N LEU A 51 -6.03 4.61 5.14
CA LEU A 51 -7.27 5.36 4.90
C LEU A 51 -7.52 6.38 6.01
N ARG A 52 -7.44 5.95 7.27
CA ARG A 52 -7.62 6.84 8.43
C ARG A 52 -6.54 7.92 8.49
N PHE A 53 -5.30 7.57 8.15
CA PHE A 53 -4.20 8.51 8.08
C PHE A 53 -4.43 9.58 7.00
N GLN A 54 -4.72 9.19 5.76
CA GLN A 54 -4.96 10.11 4.66
C GLN A 54 -6.17 11.02 4.91
N ALA A 55 -7.23 10.52 5.55
CA ALA A 55 -8.41 11.32 5.87
C ALA A 55 -8.05 12.50 6.79
N ARG A 56 -7.12 12.29 7.72
CA ARG A 56 -6.60 13.35 8.60
C ARG A 56 -5.74 14.36 7.85
N LEU A 57 -5.09 13.97 6.76
CA LEU A 57 -4.32 14.88 5.90
C LEU A 57 -5.25 15.76 5.07
N LEU A 58 -6.34 15.21 4.53
CA LEU A 58 -7.30 15.97 3.70
C LEU A 58 -7.85 17.19 4.44
N ALA A 59 -8.21 17.04 5.72
CA ALA A 59 -8.70 18.14 6.56
C ALA A 59 -7.70 19.28 6.74
N ARG A 60 -6.40 19.02 6.57
CA ARG A 60 -5.31 19.99 6.76
C ARG A 60 -4.73 20.50 5.43
N ALA A 61 -5.14 19.90 4.32
CA ALA A 61 -4.51 20.14 3.03
C ALA A 61 -4.92 21.49 2.43
N PRO A 62 -3.99 22.22 1.79
CA PRO A 62 -4.34 23.41 1.03
C PRO A 62 -5.24 23.04 -0.15
N ARG A 63 -6.10 23.97 -0.57
CA ARG A 63 -7.13 23.72 -1.61
C ARG A 63 -6.64 22.98 -2.86
N PRO A 64 -5.46 23.30 -3.45
CA PRO A 64 -4.97 22.59 -4.63
C PRO A 64 -4.69 21.10 -4.41
N ALA A 65 -4.36 20.69 -3.19
CA ALA A 65 -4.03 19.30 -2.86
C ALA A 65 -5.25 18.45 -2.46
N GLN A 66 -6.36 19.09 -2.09
CA GLN A 66 -7.54 18.39 -1.58
C GLN A 66 -8.16 17.42 -2.58
N ALA A 67 -8.19 17.77 -3.87
CA ALA A 67 -8.79 16.92 -4.90
C ALA A 67 -8.06 15.57 -5.02
N VAL A 68 -6.71 15.61 -5.04
CA VAL A 68 -5.88 14.41 -5.09
C VAL A 68 -6.06 13.54 -3.84
N LEU A 69 -6.07 14.16 -2.65
CA LEU A 69 -6.27 13.42 -1.40
C LEU A 69 -7.66 12.81 -1.31
N ALA A 70 -8.71 13.53 -1.71
CA ALA A 70 -10.07 13.01 -1.73
C ALA A 70 -10.21 11.83 -2.71
N GLY A 71 -9.62 11.92 -3.90
CA GLY A 71 -9.57 10.81 -4.85
C GLY A 71 -8.84 9.59 -4.29
N GLY A 72 -7.72 9.80 -3.60
CA GLY A 72 -6.99 8.73 -2.92
C GLY A 72 -7.83 8.00 -1.87
N LEU A 73 -8.64 8.71 -1.08
CA LEU A 73 -9.53 8.09 -0.09
C LEU A 73 -10.59 7.19 -0.74
N VAL A 74 -11.16 7.62 -1.86
CA VAL A 74 -12.13 6.80 -2.61
C VAL A 74 -11.46 5.53 -3.12
N ALA A 75 -10.27 5.64 -3.70
CA ALA A 75 -9.49 4.49 -4.17
C ALA A 75 -9.15 3.51 -3.03
N LEU A 76 -8.79 3.99 -1.83
CA LEU A 76 -8.52 3.12 -0.68
C LEU A 76 -9.78 2.40 -0.17
N VAL A 77 -10.97 3.02 -0.29
CA VAL A 77 -12.24 2.33 0.05
C VAL A 77 -12.53 1.20 -0.93
N GLU A 78 -12.32 1.45 -2.24
CA GLU A 78 -12.45 0.41 -3.28
C GLU A 78 -11.43 -0.71 -3.10
N GLU A 79 -10.19 -0.37 -2.75
CA GLU A 79 -9.12 -1.33 -2.46
C GLU A 79 -9.47 -2.23 -1.25
N LEU A 80 -10.05 -1.66 -0.18
CA LEU A 80 -10.52 -2.46 0.96
C LEU A 80 -11.64 -3.43 0.59
N ALA A 81 -12.59 -3.01 -0.25
CA ALA A 81 -13.63 -3.90 -0.77
C ALA A 81 -13.00 -5.05 -1.58
N TRP A 82 -11.98 -4.77 -2.39
CA TRP A 82 -11.23 -5.80 -3.10
C TRP A 82 -10.53 -6.76 -2.13
N PHE A 83 -9.91 -6.28 -1.04
CA PHE A 83 -9.32 -7.15 -0.03
C PHE A 83 -10.35 -8.09 0.61
N GLU A 84 -11.55 -7.60 0.91
CA GLU A 84 -12.65 -8.41 1.46
C GLU A 84 -13.09 -9.52 0.49
N GLU A 85 -13.22 -9.18 -0.80
CA GLU A 85 -13.52 -10.16 -1.86
C GLU A 85 -12.42 -11.23 -1.97
N GLN A 86 -11.15 -10.83 -1.97
CA GLN A 86 -10.03 -11.78 -2.06
C GLN A 86 -9.93 -12.67 -0.82
N ALA A 87 -10.20 -12.14 0.38
CA ALA A 87 -10.25 -12.93 1.60
C ALA A 87 -11.35 -14.00 1.53
N ALA A 88 -12.54 -13.63 1.07
CA ALA A 88 -13.66 -14.56 0.90
C ALA A 88 -13.35 -15.69 -0.09
N VAL A 89 -12.77 -15.38 -1.25
CA VAL A 89 -12.35 -16.37 -2.26
C VAL A 89 -11.33 -17.37 -1.71
N ARG A 90 -10.52 -16.95 -0.74
CA ARG A 90 -9.41 -17.74 -0.19
C ARG A 90 -9.72 -18.39 1.15
N ALA A 91 -10.91 -18.12 1.70
CA ALA A 91 -11.36 -18.52 3.04
C ALA A 91 -10.41 -18.06 4.16
N LEU A 92 -10.04 -16.77 4.15
CA LEU A 92 -9.14 -16.11 5.11
C LEU A 92 -9.89 -15.15 6.05
#